data_AF-A0A7J6HBU6-F1
#
_entry.id   AF-A0A7J6HBU6-F1
#
_cell.length_a   1.000
_cell.length_b   1.000
_cell.length_c   1.000
_cell.angle_alpha   90.00
_cell.angle_beta   90.00
_cell.angle_gamma   90.00
#
_symmetry.space_group_name_H-M   'P 1'
#
loop_
_entity.id
_entity.type
_entity.pdbx_description
1 polymer ?
#
loop_
_entity_poly.entity_id
_entity_poly.type
_entity_poly.pdbx_seq_one_letter_code
_entity_poly.pdbx_strand_id
1 'polypeptide(L)'
;METKGRKVILTKPISIECVDSYDEYKAPNMLRRALSLLKDVRPGSDLTRLQLPPMFNIPKSHLQCYGESVYCISDDLLGKCNTKESPIERFKAVLAWNISTLRPLLFGVSPYNPILGETHHVSRGSLNVLLEQISHHPPVTALHATDEKENIELLWCQHPVPKFTGTLIEAKMRGQREVKLMNHGETYVMNSPSLLFKFFPPGVEWGGSDRLICHETGLEAESITLKDLRNGEVKVLYNAKEITSGLKTPIVKDLNGVCQSESAMVWSEVSQGIMSKNWEKAREAKKEIEKNQRVLQKERKSKSETWVPKYFTVSYSKKNGWNCSPLQKTIPPAPIVVPLNI
;
A
#
# COMPACT_ATOMS: atom_id res chain seq x y z
N MET A 1 20.61 -31.52 -4.45
CA MET A 1 20.26 -30.08 -4.41
C MET A 1 19.26 -29.90 -3.29
N GLU A 2 19.69 -29.42 -2.14
CA GLU A 2 18.78 -29.09 -1.03
C GLU A 2 17.80 -28.02 -1.51
N THR A 3 16.51 -28.32 -1.46
CA THR A 3 15.46 -27.32 -1.61
C THR A 3 15.67 -26.29 -0.50
N LYS A 4 16.18 -25.10 -0.82
CA LYS A 4 16.10 -23.93 0.07
C LYS A 4 14.64 -23.87 0.55
N GLY A 5 14.40 -24.12 1.84
CA GLY A 5 13.05 -24.22 2.39
C GLY A 5 12.20 -23.00 2.01
N ARG A 6 10.94 -23.21 1.63
CA ARG A 6 9.98 -22.12 1.36
C ARG A 6 9.83 -21.31 2.63
N LYS A 7 10.37 -20.10 2.64
CA LYS A 7 10.40 -19.24 3.82
C LYS A 7 9.59 -17.98 3.56
N VAL A 8 8.61 -17.75 4.42
CA VAL A 8 7.73 -16.59 4.38
C VAL A 8 8.03 -15.76 5.62
N ILE A 9 8.32 -14.46 5.44
CA ILE A 9 8.57 -13.54 6.55
C ILE A 9 7.46 -12.50 6.57
N LEU A 10 6.62 -12.57 7.60
CA LEU A 10 5.57 -11.60 7.89
C LEU A 10 6.00 -10.73 9.07
N THR A 11 5.70 -9.43 8.97
CA THR A 11 6.09 -8.42 9.96
C THR A 11 4.85 -7.72 10.50
N LYS A 12 4.92 -7.20 11.72
CA LYS A 12 3.80 -6.50 12.37
C LYS A 12 3.26 -5.38 11.47
N PRO A 13 1.95 -5.15 11.37
CA PRO A 13 1.40 -4.04 10.59
C PRO A 13 1.89 -2.70 11.10
N ILE A 14 1.88 -1.68 10.24
CA ILE A 14 2.19 -0.31 10.67
C ILE A 14 1.00 0.23 11.50
N SER A 15 1.24 0.46 12.79
CA SER A 15 0.30 1.09 13.73
C SER A 15 0.89 2.32 14.40
N ILE A 16 0.02 3.19 14.95
CA ILE A 16 0.44 4.36 15.73
C ILE A 16 1.31 3.94 16.92
N GLU A 17 0.92 2.86 17.60
CA GLU A 17 1.65 2.31 18.75
C GLU A 17 3.01 1.73 18.37
N CYS A 18 3.19 1.30 17.11
CA CYS A 18 4.43 0.72 16.64
C CYS A 18 5.40 1.75 16.04
N VAL A 19 5.02 3.03 15.90
CA VAL A 19 5.91 4.08 15.34
C VAL A 19 7.26 4.10 16.07
N ASP A 20 7.24 3.90 17.39
CA ASP A 20 8.43 3.82 18.23
C ASP A 20 9.17 2.47 18.08
N SER A 21 8.46 1.36 17.85
CA SER A 21 9.10 0.05 17.64
C SER A 21 9.80 -0.07 16.28
N TYR A 22 9.41 0.73 15.28
CA TYR A 22 10.12 0.80 14.00
C TYR A 22 11.45 1.54 14.08
N ASP A 23 11.72 2.29 15.16
CA ASP A 23 13.07 2.80 15.43
C ASP A 23 14.06 1.65 15.67
N GLU A 24 13.60 0.45 16.06
CA GLU A 24 14.46 -0.72 16.19
C GLU A 24 15.12 -1.12 14.86
N TYR A 25 14.46 -0.87 13.72
CA TYR A 25 14.99 -1.22 12.39
C TYR A 25 15.64 -0.04 11.66
N LYS A 26 15.53 1.19 12.15
CA LYS A 26 16.10 2.35 11.45
C LYS A 26 17.61 2.40 11.62
N ALA A 27 18.30 2.75 10.55
CA ALA A 27 19.71 3.09 10.66
C ALA A 27 19.88 4.44 11.41
N PRO A 28 20.96 4.62 12.19
CA PRO A 28 21.20 5.89 12.86
C PRO A 28 21.48 7.00 11.84
N ASN A 29 21.16 8.25 12.20
CA ASN A 29 21.41 9.45 11.41
C ASN A 29 20.70 9.46 10.04
N MET A 30 19.43 9.03 9.98
CA MET A 30 18.65 8.93 8.73
C MET A 30 18.63 10.22 7.91
N LEU A 31 18.51 11.39 8.54
CA LEU A 31 18.53 12.67 7.82
C LEU A 31 19.84 12.86 7.04
N ARG A 32 20.99 12.70 7.70
CA ARG A 32 22.31 12.83 7.06
C ARG A 32 22.48 11.83 5.92
N ARG A 33 22.00 10.61 6.10
CA ARG A 33 22.06 9.56 5.07
C ARG A 33 21.16 9.90 3.88
N ALA A 34 19.95 10.39 4.12
CA ALA A 34 19.01 10.80 3.07
C ALA A 34 19.59 11.97 2.26
N LEU A 35 20.15 12.99 2.92
CA LEU A 35 20.83 14.09 2.24
C LEU A 35 22.03 13.61 1.41
N SER A 36 22.79 12.63 1.91
CA SER A 36 23.89 12.01 1.16
C SER A 36 23.43 11.28 -0.10
N LEU A 37 22.29 10.57 -0.05
CA LEU A 37 21.70 9.93 -1.23
C LEU A 37 21.27 10.94 -2.31
N LEU A 38 20.90 12.15 -1.89
CA LEU A 38 20.36 13.19 -2.76
C LEU A 38 21.41 14.23 -3.17
N LYS A 39 22.66 14.08 -2.75
CA LYS A 39 23.71 15.10 -2.95
C LYS A 39 23.90 15.50 -4.42
N ASP A 40 23.70 14.56 -5.35
CA ASP A 40 23.86 14.76 -6.80
C ASP A 40 22.51 14.92 -7.53
N VAL A 41 21.40 14.95 -6.77
CA VAL A 41 20.04 15.03 -7.31
C VAL A 41 19.62 16.50 -7.38
N ARG A 42 19.25 16.95 -8.58
CA ARG A 42 18.81 18.35 -8.78
C ARG A 42 17.36 18.54 -8.32
N PRO A 43 17.00 19.71 -7.75
CA PRO A 43 15.59 20.08 -7.57
C PRO A 43 14.81 19.92 -8.87
N GLY A 44 13.61 19.37 -8.76
CA GLY A 44 12.76 19.01 -9.90
C GLY A 44 12.92 17.56 -10.38
N SER A 45 13.94 16.83 -9.93
CA SER A 45 14.22 15.46 -10.40
C SER A 45 13.13 14.47 -9.98
N ASP A 46 12.77 13.60 -10.91
CA ASP A 46 11.95 12.40 -10.67
C ASP A 46 12.80 11.32 -10.00
N LEU A 47 12.31 10.77 -8.88
CA LEU A 47 13.01 9.77 -8.08
C LEU A 47 12.44 8.35 -8.26
N THR A 48 11.52 8.11 -9.20
CA THR A 48 10.91 6.79 -9.44
C THR A 48 11.94 5.70 -9.72
N ARG A 49 13.11 6.07 -10.24
CA ARG A 49 14.22 5.15 -10.53
C ARG A 49 15.34 5.17 -9.49
N LEU A 50 15.21 5.97 -8.42
CA LEU A 50 16.21 6.03 -7.36
C LEU A 50 16.23 4.71 -6.60
N GLN A 51 17.37 4.05 -6.58
CA GLN A 51 17.55 2.81 -5.82
C GLN A 51 17.93 3.14 -4.37
N LEU A 52 17.06 2.73 -3.43
CA LEU A 52 17.33 2.91 -2.01
C LEU A 52 18.15 1.73 -1.46
N PRO A 53 19.22 1.96 -0.69
CA PRO A 53 19.87 0.90 0.07
C PRO A 53 18.92 0.29 1.12
N PRO A 54 19.11 -0.99 1.55
CA PRO A 54 18.23 -1.64 2.52
C PRO A 54 18.04 -0.91 3.85
N MET A 55 19.01 -0.07 4.25
CA MET A 55 18.90 0.74 5.47
C MET A 55 17.80 1.81 5.43
N PHE A 56 17.30 2.14 4.24
CA PHE A 56 16.14 3.01 4.03
C PHE A 56 14.87 2.19 3.83
N ASN A 57 14.92 0.87 3.94
CA ASN A 57 13.76 0.03 3.76
C ASN A 57 13.14 -0.43 5.08
N ILE A 58 11.82 -0.40 5.14
CA ILE A 58 11.08 -1.23 6.11
C ILE A 58 10.92 -2.65 5.54
N PRO A 59 10.81 -3.69 6.39
CA PRO A 59 10.68 -5.09 5.94
C PRO A 59 9.27 -5.42 5.45
N LYS A 60 8.82 -4.67 4.43
CA LYS A 60 7.52 -4.78 3.76
C LYS A 60 7.63 -4.27 2.32
N SER A 61 6.89 -4.90 1.41
CA SER A 61 6.69 -4.41 0.05
C SER A 61 5.59 -3.33 0.01
N HIS A 62 5.60 -2.45 -1.00
CA HIS A 62 4.47 -1.54 -1.23
C HIS A 62 3.13 -2.29 -1.33
N LEU A 63 3.11 -3.48 -1.95
CA LEU A 63 1.88 -4.28 -2.06
C LEU A 63 1.32 -4.62 -0.67
N GLN A 64 2.20 -5.05 0.23
CA GLN A 64 1.84 -5.36 1.61
C GLN A 64 1.36 -4.09 2.35
N CYS A 65 2.04 -2.96 2.21
CA CYS A 65 1.62 -1.72 2.87
C CYS A 65 0.23 -1.25 2.41
N TYR A 66 -0.07 -1.34 1.11
CA TYR A 66 -1.40 -1.02 0.57
C TYR A 66 -2.45 -2.05 1.05
N GLY A 67 -2.14 -3.34 1.02
CA GLY A 67 -3.04 -4.38 1.54
C GLY A 67 -3.35 -4.19 3.03
N GLU A 68 -2.33 -3.95 3.86
CA GLU A 68 -2.50 -3.71 5.29
C GLU A 68 -3.46 -2.55 5.57
N SER A 69 -3.43 -1.48 4.76
CA SER A 69 -4.39 -0.36 4.88
C SER A 69 -5.86 -0.77 4.74
N VAL A 70 -6.14 -1.89 4.07
CA VAL A 70 -7.47 -2.45 3.86
C VAL A 70 -7.82 -3.48 4.94
N TYR A 71 -6.97 -4.49 5.16
CA TYR A 71 -7.33 -5.64 6.02
C TYR A 71 -6.87 -5.51 7.48
N CYS A 72 -5.91 -4.66 7.83
CA CYS A 72 -5.38 -4.52 9.20
C CYS A 72 -6.00 -3.32 9.95
N ILE A 73 -7.31 -3.39 10.22
CA ILE A 73 -8.06 -2.35 10.97
C ILE A 73 -8.64 -2.94 12.25
N SER A 74 -8.63 -2.26 13.40
CA SER A 74 -9.14 -2.87 14.64
C SER A 74 -10.68 -3.00 14.67
N ASP A 75 -11.38 -2.13 13.95
CA ASP A 75 -12.83 -2.07 13.82
C ASP A 75 -13.24 -2.22 12.34
N ASP A 76 -14.39 -2.83 12.09
CA ASP A 76 -14.89 -3.11 10.73
C ASP A 76 -15.58 -1.88 10.13
N LEU A 77 -14.78 -0.84 9.83
CA LEU A 77 -15.28 0.37 9.18
C LEU A 77 -15.78 0.10 7.75
N LEU A 78 -15.17 -0.88 7.07
CA LEU A 78 -15.56 -1.23 5.69
C LEU A 78 -16.96 -1.84 5.67
N GLY A 79 -17.22 -2.87 6.48
CA GLY A 79 -18.54 -3.48 6.58
C GLY A 79 -19.62 -2.48 6.93
N LYS A 80 -19.34 -1.57 7.88
CA LYS A 80 -20.28 -0.50 8.27
C LYS A 80 -20.72 0.40 7.11
N CYS A 81 -19.92 0.54 6.05
CA CYS A 81 -20.28 1.35 4.88
C CYS A 81 -21.56 0.88 4.20
N ASN A 82 -21.78 -0.45 4.14
CA ASN A 82 -22.92 -1.05 3.43
C ASN A 82 -24.15 -1.31 4.35
N THR A 83 -24.11 -0.82 5.59
CA THR A 83 -25.17 -1.03 6.59
C THR A 83 -26.09 0.18 6.80
N LYS A 84 -25.77 1.33 6.20
CA LYS A 84 -26.51 2.59 6.44
C LYS A 84 -27.65 2.76 5.42
N GLU A 85 -28.81 3.18 5.91
CA GLU A 85 -30.02 3.31 5.10
C GLU A 85 -30.00 4.52 4.17
N SER A 86 -29.51 5.67 4.64
CA SER A 86 -29.51 6.90 3.85
C SER A 86 -28.21 7.06 3.04
N PRO A 87 -28.28 7.60 1.80
CA PRO A 87 -27.11 7.87 0.97
C PRO A 87 -26.02 8.70 1.68
N ILE A 88 -26.43 9.71 2.45
CA ILE A 88 -25.49 10.60 3.15
C ILE A 88 -24.77 9.89 4.30
N GLU A 89 -25.41 8.97 5.02
CA GLU A 89 -24.76 8.23 6.09
C GLU A 89 -23.83 7.14 5.53
N ARG A 90 -24.17 6.51 4.40
CA ARG A 90 -23.23 5.64 3.66
C ARG A 90 -22.01 6.44 3.19
N PHE A 91 -22.24 7.62 2.61
CA PHE A 91 -21.16 8.49 2.16
C PHE A 91 -20.21 8.90 3.29
N LYS A 92 -20.76 9.28 4.46
CA LYS A 92 -19.94 9.57 5.66
C LYS A 92 -19.16 8.35 6.13
N ALA A 93 -19.76 7.16 6.09
CA ALA A 93 -19.08 5.92 6.47
C ALA A 93 -17.93 5.59 5.51
N VAL A 94 -18.14 5.72 4.19
CA VAL A 94 -17.08 5.54 3.18
C VAL A 94 -15.98 6.59 3.34
N LEU A 95 -16.32 7.84 3.64
CA LEU A 95 -15.33 8.88 3.93
C LEU A 95 -14.49 8.54 5.17
N ALA A 96 -15.13 8.10 6.25
CA ALA A 96 -14.45 7.68 7.48
C ALA A 96 -13.53 6.47 7.23
N TRP A 97 -14.01 5.46 6.49
CA TRP A 97 -13.18 4.33 6.06
C TRP A 97 -12.00 4.79 5.20
N ASN A 98 -12.21 5.66 4.20
CA ASN A 98 -11.15 6.15 3.34
C ASN A 98 -10.04 6.85 4.14
N ILE A 99 -10.42 7.75 5.06
CA ILE A 99 -9.47 8.42 5.96
C ILE A 99 -8.75 7.39 6.83
N SER A 100 -9.44 6.33 7.29
CA SER A 100 -8.82 5.28 8.09
C SER A 100 -7.71 4.49 7.39
N THR A 101 -7.70 4.49 6.04
CA THR A 101 -6.64 3.84 5.27
C THR A 101 -5.30 4.57 5.33
N LEU A 102 -5.28 5.83 5.81
CA LEU A 102 -4.06 6.60 5.98
C LEU A 102 -3.25 6.06 7.17
N ARG A 103 -2.11 5.46 6.86
CA ARG A 103 -1.20 4.87 7.85
C ARG A 103 -0.26 5.91 8.48
N PRO A 104 0.26 5.63 9.69
CA PRO A 104 1.33 6.41 10.28
C PRO A 104 2.53 6.51 9.34
N LEU A 105 3.12 7.70 9.31
CA LEU A 105 4.20 8.03 8.40
C LEU A 105 5.54 7.88 9.12
N LEU A 106 6.47 7.12 8.53
CA LEU A 106 7.80 6.89 9.08
C LEU A 106 8.83 7.71 8.30
N PHE A 107 9.43 8.69 8.96
CA PHE A 107 10.45 9.53 8.33
C PHE A 107 11.69 8.70 7.93
N GLY A 108 12.18 8.95 6.71
CA GLY A 108 13.46 8.43 6.23
C GLY A 108 13.44 6.98 5.75
N VAL A 109 12.31 6.28 5.78
CA VAL A 109 12.19 4.90 5.32
C VAL A 109 11.08 4.73 4.28
N SER A 110 11.19 3.69 3.46
CA SER A 110 10.26 3.36 2.38
C SER A 110 10.10 1.84 2.24
N PRO A 111 8.92 1.32 1.88
CA PRO A 111 8.77 -0.09 1.55
C PRO A 111 9.68 -0.54 0.39
N TYR A 112 9.81 -1.85 0.19
CA TYR A 112 10.43 -2.38 -1.02
C TYR A 112 9.63 -1.96 -2.26
N ASN A 113 10.33 -1.56 -3.32
CA ASN A 113 9.71 -1.37 -4.62
C ASN A 113 9.39 -2.76 -5.21
N PRO A 114 8.11 -3.12 -5.42
CA PRO A 114 7.77 -4.47 -5.82
C PRO A 114 8.38 -4.85 -7.18
N ILE A 115 8.74 -6.12 -7.33
CA ILE A 115 9.17 -6.65 -8.63
C ILE A 115 7.95 -6.80 -9.56
N LEU A 116 8.16 -6.78 -10.87
CA LEU A 116 7.07 -7.00 -11.82
C LEU A 116 6.44 -8.39 -11.63
N GLY A 117 5.12 -8.45 -11.48
CA GLY A 117 4.38 -9.69 -11.21
C GLY A 117 4.42 -10.16 -9.77
N GLU A 118 5.01 -9.38 -8.85
CA GLU A 118 4.86 -9.62 -7.41
C GLU A 118 3.39 -9.55 -7.02
N THR A 119 2.98 -10.40 -6.08
CA THR A 119 1.60 -10.48 -5.57
C THR A 119 1.55 -10.31 -4.07
N HIS A 120 0.40 -9.87 -3.56
CA HIS A 120 0.10 -9.95 -2.13
C HIS A 120 -1.35 -10.44 -1.92
N HIS A 121 -1.54 -11.61 -1.32
CA HIS A 121 -2.87 -12.23 -1.14
C HIS A 121 -3.14 -12.56 0.33
N VAL A 122 -4.14 -11.89 0.92
CA VAL A 122 -4.48 -12.01 2.35
C VAL A 122 -6.00 -12.04 2.56
N SER A 123 -6.45 -12.84 3.52
CA SER A 123 -7.85 -12.88 3.96
C SER A 123 -8.01 -12.42 5.41
N ARG A 124 -9.16 -11.80 5.70
CA ARG A 124 -9.62 -11.50 7.05
C ARG A 124 -11.13 -11.70 7.13
N GLY A 125 -11.58 -12.75 7.82
CA GLY A 125 -13.01 -13.09 7.83
C GLY A 125 -13.50 -13.35 6.41
N SER A 126 -14.53 -12.63 5.97
CA SER A 126 -15.09 -12.67 4.62
C SER A 126 -14.37 -11.78 3.59
N LEU A 127 -13.49 -10.88 4.05
CA LEU A 127 -12.73 -9.98 3.19
C LEU A 127 -11.50 -10.69 2.63
N ASN A 128 -11.43 -10.81 1.31
CA ASN A 128 -10.28 -11.35 0.58
C ASN A 128 -9.63 -10.24 -0.25
N VAL A 129 -8.32 -10.03 -0.09
CA VAL A 129 -7.57 -8.93 -0.71
C VAL A 129 -6.43 -9.49 -1.57
N LEU A 130 -6.38 -9.10 -2.83
CA LEU A 130 -5.32 -9.46 -3.77
C LEU A 130 -4.72 -8.22 -4.41
N LEU A 131 -3.39 -8.11 -4.36
CA LEU A 131 -2.62 -7.11 -5.08
C LEU A 131 -1.66 -7.74 -6.08
N GLU A 132 -1.39 -7.03 -7.16
CA GLU A 132 -0.37 -7.38 -8.14
C GLU A 132 0.41 -6.14 -8.58
N GLN A 133 1.73 -6.27 -8.72
CA GLN A 133 2.56 -5.27 -9.37
C GLN A 133 2.47 -5.42 -10.89
N ILE A 134 1.56 -4.68 -11.50
CA ILE A 134 1.22 -4.80 -12.93
C ILE A 134 2.20 -4.07 -13.86
N SER A 135 2.98 -3.12 -13.35
CA SER A 135 4.08 -2.45 -14.07
C SER A 135 5.22 -2.10 -13.12
N HIS A 136 6.46 -2.02 -13.62
CA HIS A 136 7.64 -1.63 -12.83
C HIS A 136 8.28 -0.31 -13.28
N HIS A 137 8.14 0.08 -14.56
CA HIS A 137 8.66 1.34 -15.09
C HIS A 137 7.62 2.03 -15.98
N PRO A 138 6.74 2.89 -15.42
CA PRO A 138 6.66 3.26 -13.99
C PRO A 138 6.11 2.13 -13.11
N PRO A 139 6.37 2.13 -11.79
CA PRO A 139 5.77 1.15 -10.88
C PRO A 139 4.26 1.39 -10.85
N VAL A 140 3.44 0.36 -11.01
CA VAL A 140 1.97 0.46 -10.88
C VAL A 140 1.46 -0.77 -10.17
N THR A 141 0.61 -0.55 -9.18
CA THR A 141 -0.02 -1.58 -8.37
C THR A 141 -1.51 -1.61 -8.64
N ALA A 142 -2.04 -2.81 -8.85
CA ALA A 142 -3.47 -3.09 -8.86
C ALA A 142 -3.87 -3.78 -7.55
N LEU A 143 -5.03 -3.44 -7.00
CA LEU A 143 -5.67 -4.12 -5.87
C LEU A 143 -7.10 -4.48 -6.27
N HIS A 144 -7.50 -5.71 -5.97
CA HIS A 144 -8.88 -6.15 -5.96
C HIS A 144 -9.18 -6.78 -4.61
N ALA A 145 -10.25 -6.34 -3.94
CA ALA A 145 -10.74 -7.01 -2.76
C ALA A 145 -12.25 -7.21 -2.82
N THR A 146 -12.72 -8.32 -2.28
CA THR A 146 -14.14 -8.64 -2.18
C THR A 146 -14.48 -9.11 -0.78
N ASP A 147 -15.57 -8.56 -0.21
CA ASP A 147 -16.20 -9.06 1.00
C ASP A 147 -17.55 -9.69 0.65
N GLU A 148 -17.65 -11.01 0.75
CA GLU A 148 -18.87 -11.74 0.40
C GLU A 148 -20.00 -11.53 1.42
N LYS A 149 -19.67 -11.29 2.70
CA LYS A 149 -20.65 -11.13 3.78
C LYS A 149 -21.33 -9.78 3.71
N GLU A 150 -20.52 -8.74 3.54
CA GLU A 150 -21.00 -7.36 3.49
C GLU A 150 -21.31 -6.92 2.06
N ASN A 151 -21.04 -7.76 1.04
CA ASN A 151 -21.29 -7.50 -0.38
C ASN A 151 -20.60 -6.20 -0.87
N ILE A 152 -19.29 -6.11 -0.65
CA ILE A 152 -18.45 -4.95 -0.97
C ILE A 152 -17.33 -5.38 -1.93
N GLU A 153 -17.02 -4.52 -2.91
CA GLU A 153 -15.89 -4.68 -3.83
C GLU A 153 -14.97 -3.45 -3.76
N LEU A 154 -13.66 -3.66 -3.74
CA LEU A 154 -12.64 -2.60 -3.80
C LEU A 154 -11.76 -2.77 -5.03
N LEU A 155 -11.54 -1.69 -5.78
CA LEU A 155 -10.65 -1.68 -6.95
C LEU A 155 -9.70 -0.50 -6.91
N TRP A 156 -8.40 -0.76 -6.80
CA TRP A 156 -7.40 0.31 -6.85
C TRP A 156 -6.42 0.09 -8.00
N CYS A 157 -6.11 1.17 -8.71
CA CYS A 157 -5.04 1.23 -9.70
C CYS A 157 -4.20 2.45 -9.37
N GLN A 158 -3.04 2.29 -8.73
CA GLN A 158 -2.26 3.43 -8.27
C GLN A 158 -0.75 3.27 -8.39
N HIS A 159 -0.06 4.41 -8.43
CA HIS A 159 1.39 4.50 -8.43
C HIS A 159 1.96 5.76 -7.78
N PRO A 160 3.10 5.66 -7.08
CA PRO A 160 3.80 6.81 -6.56
C PRO A 160 4.63 7.52 -7.65
N VAL A 161 4.65 8.85 -7.61
CA VAL A 161 5.52 9.72 -8.42
C VAL A 161 6.31 10.64 -7.47
N PRO A 162 7.46 10.18 -6.93
CA PRO A 162 8.31 10.97 -6.05
C PRO A 162 9.11 12.00 -6.83
N LYS A 163 9.03 13.27 -6.39
CA LYS A 163 9.77 14.40 -6.96
C LYS A 163 10.56 15.11 -5.87
N PHE A 164 11.86 15.29 -6.10
CA PHE A 164 12.68 16.10 -5.22
C PHE A 164 12.48 17.58 -5.52
N THR A 165 12.26 18.40 -4.50
CA THR A 165 12.03 19.85 -4.63
C THR A 165 13.20 20.69 -4.13
N GLY A 166 14.28 20.05 -3.66
CA GLY A 166 15.39 20.71 -2.97
C GLY A 166 15.27 20.59 -1.45
N THR A 167 14.14 21.00 -0.88
CA THR A 167 13.92 21.00 0.58
C THR A 167 13.06 19.83 1.08
N LEU A 168 12.30 19.19 0.19
CA LEU A 168 11.49 18.01 0.48
C LEU A 168 11.41 17.05 -0.72
N ILE A 169 10.98 15.82 -0.47
CA ILE A 169 10.48 14.91 -1.50
C ILE A 169 8.95 14.88 -1.43
N GLU A 170 8.28 15.20 -2.52
CA GLU A 170 6.82 15.05 -2.67
C GLU A 170 6.55 13.78 -3.48
N ALA A 171 5.96 12.77 -2.86
CA ALA A 171 5.48 11.58 -3.54
C ALA A 171 3.98 11.68 -3.80
N LYS A 172 3.62 12.07 -5.03
CA LYS A 172 2.23 12.12 -5.47
C LYS A 172 1.73 10.71 -5.76
N MET A 173 0.66 10.32 -5.10
CA MET A 173 -0.06 9.09 -5.42
C MET A 173 -1.00 9.36 -6.60
N ARG A 174 -0.67 8.80 -7.76
CA ARG A 174 -1.49 8.88 -8.97
C ARG A 174 -2.32 7.62 -9.10
N GLY A 175 -3.48 7.73 -9.73
CA GLY A 175 -4.40 6.62 -9.91
C GLY A 175 -5.75 6.88 -9.24
N GLN A 176 -6.53 5.82 -9.14
CA GLN A 176 -7.90 5.85 -8.65
C GLN A 176 -8.14 4.67 -7.72
N ARG A 177 -8.95 4.91 -6.69
CA ARG A 177 -9.45 3.92 -5.76
C ARG A 177 -10.97 3.93 -5.82
N GLU A 178 -11.57 2.75 -5.85
CA GLU A 178 -13.01 2.58 -5.86
C GLU A 178 -13.47 1.68 -4.71
N VAL A 179 -14.61 2.04 -4.14
CA VAL A 179 -15.41 1.19 -3.24
C VAL A 179 -16.78 1.04 -3.87
N LYS A 180 -17.23 -0.20 -4.06
CA LYS A 180 -18.58 -0.48 -4.55
C LYS A 180 -19.41 -1.09 -3.43
N LEU A 181 -20.53 -0.44 -3.13
CA LEU A 181 -21.53 -0.93 -2.18
C LEU A 181 -22.62 -1.63 -2.98
N MET A 182 -22.47 -2.95 -3.16
CA MET A 182 -23.25 -3.69 -4.16
C MET A 182 -24.74 -3.77 -3.80
N ASN A 183 -25.09 -3.69 -2.52
CA ASN A 183 -26.49 -3.68 -2.04
C ASN A 183 -27.24 -2.40 -2.47
N HIS A 184 -26.52 -1.33 -2.77
CA HIS A 184 -27.09 -0.04 -3.12
C HIS A 184 -26.81 0.35 -4.57
N GLY A 185 -25.96 -0.40 -5.28
CA GLY A 185 -25.53 -0.06 -6.64
C GLY A 185 -24.72 1.24 -6.69
N GLU A 186 -23.98 1.56 -5.62
CA GLU A 186 -23.23 2.80 -5.49
C GLU A 186 -21.72 2.57 -5.67
N THR A 187 -21.09 3.44 -6.45
CA THR A 187 -19.63 3.45 -6.65
C THR A 187 -19.03 4.73 -6.10
N TYR A 188 -18.12 4.56 -5.15
CA TYR A 188 -17.40 5.64 -4.50
C TYR A 188 -15.98 5.70 -5.06
N VAL A 189 -15.67 6.81 -5.70
CA VAL A 189 -14.39 7.05 -6.37
C VAL A 189 -13.58 8.02 -5.54
N MET A 190 -12.34 7.67 -5.23
CA MET A 190 -11.41 8.51 -4.48
C MET A 190 -10.01 8.53 -5.07
N ASN A 191 -9.32 9.67 -4.93
CA ASN A 191 -7.89 9.75 -5.18
C ASN A 191 -7.12 9.37 -3.91
N SER A 192 -5.80 9.61 -3.85
CA SER A 192 -4.98 9.37 -2.67
C SER A 192 -4.19 10.63 -2.35
N PRO A 193 -4.05 11.02 -1.06
CA PRO A 193 -3.20 12.14 -0.69
C PRO A 193 -1.73 11.86 -1.03
N SER A 194 -0.97 12.94 -1.17
CA SER A 194 0.47 12.91 -1.41
C SER A 194 1.25 12.78 -0.11
N LEU A 195 2.45 12.20 -0.18
CA LEU A 195 3.37 12.10 0.94
C LEU A 195 4.47 13.16 0.82
N LEU A 196 4.67 13.97 1.86
CA LEU A 196 5.67 15.02 1.90
C LEU A 196 6.77 14.64 2.90
N PHE A 197 7.96 14.30 2.41
CA PHE A 197 9.15 14.04 3.24
C PHE A 197 9.97 15.31 3.36
N LYS A 198 9.84 16.03 4.47
CA LYS A 198 10.52 17.30 4.75
C LYS A 198 11.88 17.06 5.41
N PHE A 199 12.92 17.74 4.93
CA PHE A 199 14.25 17.66 5.56
C PHE A 199 14.47 18.72 6.64
N PHE A 200 13.72 19.82 6.62
CA PHE A 200 13.90 20.97 7.52
C PHE A 200 12.56 21.64 7.90
N PRO A 201 12.07 21.51 9.15
CA PRO A 201 12.46 20.50 10.12
C PRO A 201 12.18 19.07 9.59
N PRO A 202 12.93 18.05 10.02
CA PRO A 202 12.70 16.68 9.58
C PRO A 202 11.30 16.20 9.95
N GLY A 203 10.57 15.69 8.97
CA GLY A 203 9.20 15.23 9.21
C GLY A 203 8.58 14.61 7.97
N VAL A 204 7.47 13.93 8.18
CA VAL A 204 6.67 13.37 7.09
C VAL A 204 5.21 13.65 7.35
N GLU A 205 4.52 14.18 6.34
CA GLU A 205 3.11 14.57 6.45
C GLU A 205 2.34 14.20 5.17
N TRP A 206 1.02 14.08 5.32
CA TRP A 206 0.11 14.01 4.19
C TRP A 206 -0.10 15.41 3.62
N GLY A 207 -0.17 15.52 2.30
CA GLY A 207 -0.46 16.76 1.58
C GLY A 207 -1.32 16.53 0.33
N GLY A 208 -1.75 17.62 -0.31
CA GLY A 208 -2.70 17.56 -1.45
C GLY A 208 -4.13 17.19 -1.03
N SER A 209 -5.11 17.39 -1.91
CA SER A 209 -6.53 17.13 -1.61
C SER A 209 -6.94 15.68 -1.83
N ASP A 210 -7.61 15.11 -0.82
CA ASP A 210 -8.35 13.86 -0.95
C ASP A 210 -9.79 14.19 -1.37
N ARG A 211 -10.22 13.64 -2.49
CA ARG A 211 -11.53 13.88 -3.09
C ARG A 211 -12.26 12.55 -3.19
N LEU A 212 -13.46 12.50 -2.63
CA LEU A 212 -14.37 11.37 -2.67
C LEU A 212 -15.66 11.78 -3.38
N ILE A 213 -16.08 11.00 -4.36
CA ILE A 213 -17.30 11.26 -5.15
C ILE A 213 -18.11 9.98 -5.24
N CYS A 214 -19.43 10.09 -5.13
CA CYS A 214 -20.37 9.05 -5.53
C CYS A 214 -21.31 9.63 -6.60
N HIS A 215 -21.18 9.16 -7.84
CA HIS A 215 -21.93 9.73 -8.96
C HIS A 215 -23.43 9.41 -8.89
N GLU A 216 -23.77 8.22 -8.39
CA GLU A 216 -25.16 7.75 -8.29
C GLU A 216 -25.97 8.56 -7.27
N THR A 217 -25.32 9.09 -6.23
CA THR A 217 -25.96 9.91 -5.19
C THR A 217 -25.73 11.41 -5.37
N GLY A 218 -24.80 11.80 -6.24
CA GLY A 218 -24.37 13.20 -6.44
C GLY A 218 -23.58 13.78 -5.27
N LEU A 219 -23.18 12.97 -4.29
CA LEU A 219 -22.43 13.42 -3.12
C LEU A 219 -20.94 13.50 -3.41
N GLU A 220 -20.32 14.56 -2.90
CA GLU A 220 -18.89 14.83 -3.03
C GLU A 220 -18.33 15.38 -1.73
N ALA A 221 -17.10 15.00 -1.42
CA ALA A 221 -16.30 15.60 -0.38
C ALA A 221 -14.88 15.85 -0.90
N GLU A 222 -14.35 17.03 -0.58
CA GLU A 222 -12.94 17.34 -0.73
C GLU A 222 -12.41 17.66 0.69
N SER A 223 -11.37 16.96 1.13
CA SER A 223 -10.81 17.15 2.47
C SER A 223 -9.29 17.07 2.48
N ILE A 224 -8.69 17.95 3.28
CA ILE A 224 -7.37 17.77 3.92
C ILE A 224 -7.45 18.23 5.40
N THR A 225 -8.53 18.91 5.82
CA THR A 225 -8.73 19.39 7.19
C THR A 225 -10.21 19.68 7.46
N LEU A 226 -10.77 19.09 8.52
CA LEU A 226 -12.03 19.51 9.13
C LEU A 226 -11.72 20.41 10.31
N LYS A 227 -12.14 21.67 10.28
CA LYS A 227 -12.07 22.58 11.43
C LYS A 227 -13.46 23.12 11.70
N ASP A 228 -14.09 22.60 12.75
CA ASP A 228 -15.33 23.14 13.29
C ASP A 228 -15.04 24.47 14.02
N LEU A 229 -15.84 25.50 13.75
CA LEU A 229 -15.71 26.84 14.34
C LEU A 229 -17.03 27.34 14.95
N ARG A 230 -18.09 26.52 15.00
CA ARG A 230 -19.44 27.01 15.33
C ARG A 230 -20.30 25.93 15.99
N ASN A 231 -20.14 25.77 17.31
CA ASN A 231 -21.16 25.31 18.30
C ASN A 231 -20.55 24.50 19.47
N GLY A 232 -19.30 24.06 19.39
CA GLY A 232 -18.65 23.28 20.47
C GLY A 232 -19.11 21.82 20.56
N GLU A 233 -19.93 21.34 19.63
CA GLU A 233 -20.36 19.94 19.54
C GLU A 233 -19.33 19.15 18.71
N VAL A 234 -18.56 18.25 19.34
CA VAL A 234 -17.53 17.47 18.66
C VAL A 234 -18.08 16.11 18.23
N LYS A 235 -18.38 15.94 16.94
CA LYS A 235 -18.65 14.63 16.35
C LYS A 235 -17.37 14.03 15.75
N VAL A 236 -16.77 13.07 16.44
CA VAL A 236 -15.61 12.34 15.93
C VAL A 236 -16.05 11.45 14.75
N LEU A 237 -15.56 11.75 13.55
CA LEU A 237 -15.81 10.91 12.37
C LEU A 237 -14.95 9.63 12.38
N TYR A 238 -13.74 9.71 12.94
CA TYR A 238 -12.77 8.62 13.02
C TYR A 238 -11.68 8.95 14.06
N ASN A 239 -11.25 7.94 14.84
CA ASN A 239 -10.11 8.04 15.75
C ASN A 239 -8.96 7.13 15.29
N ALA A 240 -7.84 7.75 14.87
CA ALA A 240 -6.70 7.01 14.33
C ALA A 240 -6.06 6.04 15.32
N LYS A 241 -6.04 6.42 16.60
CA LYS A 241 -5.48 5.58 17.65
C LYS A 241 -6.30 4.31 17.80
N GLU A 242 -7.62 4.44 17.97
CA GLU A 242 -8.51 3.29 18.12
C GLU A 242 -8.39 2.30 16.96
N ILE A 243 -8.35 2.80 15.72
CA ILE A 243 -8.37 1.95 14.52
C ILE A 243 -7.04 1.28 14.22
N THR A 244 -5.94 1.89 14.65
CA THR A 244 -4.60 1.34 14.44
C THR A 244 -4.01 0.68 15.69
N SER A 245 -4.70 0.70 16.83
CA SER A 245 -4.29 -0.01 18.04
C SER A 245 -4.55 -1.51 17.96
N GLY A 246 -3.68 -2.32 18.56
CA GLY A 246 -3.91 -3.77 18.72
C GLY A 246 -3.97 -4.59 17.42
N LEU A 247 -3.41 -4.09 16.31
CA LEU A 247 -3.43 -4.77 15.01
C LEU A 247 -2.75 -6.13 15.09
N LYS A 248 -3.41 -7.15 14.54
CA LYS A 248 -2.88 -8.51 14.46
C LYS A 248 -1.95 -8.67 13.26
N THR A 249 -0.84 -9.35 13.50
CA THR A 249 0.06 -9.72 12.41
C THR A 249 -0.57 -10.87 11.61
N PRO A 250 -0.60 -10.78 10.27
CA PRO A 250 -1.03 -11.89 9.45
C PRO A 250 -0.17 -13.13 9.71
N ILE A 251 -0.78 -14.31 9.57
CA ILE A 251 -0.13 -15.61 9.70
C ILE A 251 -0.29 -16.43 8.42
N VAL A 252 0.65 -17.33 8.17
CA VAL A 252 0.53 -18.30 7.07
C VAL A 252 -0.34 -19.45 7.55
N LYS A 253 -1.54 -19.60 6.96
CA LYS A 253 -2.45 -20.72 7.24
C LYS A 253 -2.13 -21.93 6.38
N ASP A 254 -1.74 -21.71 5.13
CA ASP A 254 -1.33 -22.75 4.19
C ASP A 254 -0.04 -22.35 3.47
N LEU A 255 1.09 -22.93 3.88
CA LEU A 255 2.39 -22.64 3.27
C LEU A 255 2.48 -23.14 1.81
N ASN A 256 1.76 -24.21 1.46
CA ASN A 256 1.82 -24.77 0.12
C ASN A 256 1.09 -23.90 -0.90
N GLY A 257 -0.01 -23.27 -0.47
CA GLY A 257 -0.79 -22.30 -1.25
C GLY A 257 -0.09 -20.94 -1.46
N VAL A 258 0.97 -20.61 -0.71
CA VAL A 258 1.71 -19.35 -0.91
C VAL A 258 2.49 -19.39 -2.24
N CYS A 259 2.13 -18.51 -3.17
CA CYS A 259 2.79 -18.38 -4.46
C CYS A 259 4.24 -17.87 -4.32
N GLN A 260 5.12 -18.23 -5.26
CA GLN A 260 6.50 -17.72 -5.28
C GLN A 260 6.57 -16.19 -5.52
N SER A 261 5.56 -15.64 -6.18
CA SER A 261 5.39 -14.21 -6.40
C SER A 261 4.96 -13.43 -5.15
N GLU A 262 4.60 -14.12 -4.06
CA GLU A 262 4.10 -13.47 -2.85
C GLU A 262 5.16 -12.57 -2.22
N SER A 263 4.82 -11.32 -1.92
CA SER A 263 5.70 -10.30 -1.33
C SER A 263 6.50 -10.83 -0.14
N ALA A 264 5.83 -11.53 0.78
CA ALA A 264 6.46 -12.08 1.99
C ALA A 264 7.44 -13.25 1.71
N MET A 265 7.35 -13.86 0.53
CA MET A 265 8.28 -14.89 0.05
C MET A 265 9.43 -14.25 -0.75
N VAL A 266 9.11 -13.37 -1.71
CA VAL A 266 10.06 -12.65 -2.56
C VAL A 266 11.09 -11.90 -1.71
N TRP A 267 10.62 -11.18 -0.69
CA TRP A 267 11.46 -10.31 0.15
C TRP A 267 11.91 -10.95 1.46
N SER A 268 11.73 -12.27 1.62
CA SER A 268 11.98 -12.99 2.88
C SER A 268 13.40 -12.81 3.43
N GLU A 269 14.43 -13.02 2.59
CA GLU A 269 15.83 -12.90 3.02
C GLU A 269 16.25 -11.44 3.27
N VAL A 270 15.71 -10.49 2.51
CA VAL A 270 15.95 -9.05 2.74
C VAL A 270 15.34 -8.64 4.08
N SER A 271 14.09 -9.05 4.32
CA SER A 271 13.36 -8.76 5.55
C SER A 271 14.08 -9.34 6.76
N GLN A 272 14.52 -10.59 6.69
CA GLN A 272 15.29 -11.19 7.78
C GLN A 272 16.61 -10.46 8.04
N GLY A 273 17.33 -10.04 6.99
CA GLY A 273 18.56 -9.25 7.14
C GLY A 273 18.30 -7.93 7.86
N ILE A 274 17.24 -7.20 7.49
CA ILE A 274 16.86 -5.94 8.15
C ILE A 274 16.46 -6.19 9.61
N MET A 275 15.60 -7.18 9.87
CA MET A 275 15.12 -7.49 11.22
C MET A 275 16.24 -7.93 12.17
N SER A 276 17.28 -8.59 11.64
CA SER A 276 18.47 -8.99 12.40
C SER A 276 19.59 -7.95 12.39
N LYS A 277 19.35 -6.75 11.83
CA LYS A 277 20.35 -5.67 11.64
C LYS A 277 21.59 -6.10 10.85
N ASN A 278 21.51 -7.20 10.09
CA ASN A 278 22.55 -7.65 9.18
C ASN A 278 22.38 -6.97 7.82
N TRP A 279 22.86 -5.73 7.73
CA TRP A 279 22.73 -4.87 6.55
C TRP A 279 23.41 -5.42 5.31
N GLU A 280 24.51 -6.17 5.49
CA GLU A 280 25.24 -6.77 4.38
C GLU A 280 24.44 -7.93 3.77
N LYS A 281 23.89 -8.81 4.62
CA LYS A 281 22.99 -9.88 4.16
C LYS A 281 21.77 -9.30 3.46
N ALA A 282 21.15 -8.25 4.02
CA ALA A 282 20.01 -7.59 3.39
C ALA A 282 20.37 -6.97 2.02
N ARG A 283 21.56 -6.38 1.90
CA ARG A 283 22.07 -5.78 0.66
C ARG A 283 22.28 -6.81 -0.44
N GLU A 284 22.98 -7.90 -0.15
CA GLU A 284 23.25 -8.93 -1.16
C GLU A 284 21.98 -9.65 -1.58
N ALA A 285 21.07 -9.96 -0.64
CA ALA A 285 19.77 -10.54 -0.98
C ALA A 285 18.94 -9.61 -1.89
N LYS A 286 18.88 -8.31 -1.58
CA LYS A 286 18.15 -7.32 -2.37
C LYS A 286 18.74 -7.16 -3.76
N LYS A 287 20.07 -7.08 -3.86
CA LYS A 287 20.80 -6.95 -5.12
C LYS A 287 20.56 -8.13 -6.04
N GLU A 288 20.49 -9.35 -5.49
CA GLU A 288 20.20 -10.56 -6.25
C GLU A 288 18.78 -10.54 -6.83
N ILE A 289 17.76 -10.16 -6.04
CA ILE A 289 16.38 -10.01 -6.51
C ILE A 289 16.30 -9.01 -7.67
N GLU A 290 16.88 -7.81 -7.48
CA GLU A 290 16.86 -6.76 -8.51
C GLU A 290 17.65 -7.15 -9.76
N LYS A 291 18.77 -7.87 -9.61
CA LYS A 291 19.54 -8.39 -10.74
C LYS A 291 18.72 -9.39 -11.55
N ASN A 292 18.06 -10.34 -10.89
CA ASN A 292 17.22 -11.34 -11.55
C ASN A 292 16.04 -10.69 -12.26
N GLN A 293 15.43 -9.66 -11.67
CA GLN A 293 14.39 -8.87 -12.34
C GLN A 293 14.91 -8.21 -13.64
N ARG A 294 16.12 -7.63 -13.62
CA ARG A 294 16.73 -7.04 -14.82
C ARG A 294 17.05 -8.08 -15.90
N VAL A 295 17.48 -9.28 -15.51
CA VAL A 295 17.71 -10.40 -16.44
C VAL A 295 16.39 -10.81 -17.12
N LEU A 296 15.35 -11.11 -16.33
CA LEU A 296 14.04 -11.47 -16.86
C LEU A 296 13.44 -10.39 -17.77
N GLN A 297 13.68 -9.11 -17.46
CA GLN A 297 13.26 -8.01 -18.31
C GLN A 297 14.00 -7.99 -19.65
N LYS A 298 15.31 -8.24 -19.66
CA LYS A 298 16.11 -8.33 -20.90
C LYS A 298 15.70 -9.51 -21.75
N GLU A 299 15.44 -10.66 -21.14
CA GLU A 299 14.97 -11.86 -21.82
C GLU A 299 13.62 -11.61 -22.52
N ARG A 300 12.63 -11.06 -21.80
CA ARG A 300 11.33 -10.69 -22.38
C ARG A 300 11.48 -9.73 -23.56
N LYS A 301 12.35 -8.71 -23.43
CA LYS A 301 12.65 -7.78 -24.53
C LYS A 301 13.28 -8.49 -25.73
N SER A 302 14.21 -9.41 -25.53
CA SER A 302 14.84 -10.16 -26.63
C SER A 302 13.85 -11.04 -27.39
N LYS A 303 12.81 -11.54 -26.70
CA LYS A 303 11.73 -12.34 -27.28
C LYS A 303 10.55 -11.51 -27.80
N SER A 304 10.61 -10.18 -27.69
CA SER A 304 9.47 -9.28 -27.96
C SER A 304 8.20 -9.65 -27.20
N GLU A 305 8.34 -10.25 -26.01
CA GLU A 305 7.23 -10.66 -25.16
C GLU A 305 6.72 -9.47 -24.36
N THR A 306 5.42 -9.22 -24.44
CA THR A 306 4.74 -8.24 -23.58
C THR A 306 4.33 -8.91 -22.27
N TRP A 307 4.64 -8.27 -21.14
CA TRP A 307 4.17 -8.75 -19.85
C TRP A 307 2.65 -8.58 -19.74
N VAL A 308 1.97 -9.65 -19.36
CA VAL A 308 0.53 -9.66 -19.06
C VAL A 308 0.37 -9.98 -17.58
N PRO A 309 -0.25 -9.09 -16.78
CA PRO A 309 -0.54 -9.38 -15.39
C PRO A 309 -1.43 -10.61 -15.24
N LYS A 310 -1.23 -11.35 -14.16
CA LYS A 310 -1.92 -12.63 -13.93
C LYS A 310 -3.37 -12.44 -13.51
N TYR A 311 -3.70 -11.37 -12.82
CA TYR A 311 -5.01 -11.17 -12.19
C TYR A 311 -5.79 -9.97 -12.71
N PHE A 312 -5.17 -9.14 -13.56
CA PHE A 312 -5.74 -7.88 -14.03
C PHE A 312 -5.56 -7.72 -15.54
N THR A 313 -6.60 -7.19 -16.18
CA THR A 313 -6.44 -6.49 -17.46
C THR A 313 -5.96 -5.08 -17.19
N VAL A 314 -5.11 -4.55 -18.07
CA VAL A 314 -4.48 -3.25 -17.87
C VAL A 314 -4.53 -2.45 -19.16
N SER A 315 -4.90 -1.18 -19.04
CA SER A 315 -4.83 -0.21 -20.12
C SER A 315 -4.18 1.08 -19.63
N TYR A 316 -3.56 1.81 -20.56
CA TYR A 316 -2.97 3.11 -20.29
C TYR A 316 -3.38 4.09 -21.38
N SER A 317 -3.78 5.30 -20.97
CA SER A 317 -3.94 6.43 -21.89
C SER A 317 -3.33 7.69 -21.27
N LYS A 318 -2.87 8.63 -22.12
CA LYS A 318 -2.35 9.91 -21.65
C LYS A 318 -3.40 10.74 -20.90
N LYS A 319 -4.68 10.57 -21.24
CA LYS A 319 -5.80 11.32 -20.64
C LYS A 319 -6.24 10.75 -19.30
N ASN A 320 -6.42 9.43 -19.23
CA ASN A 320 -7.03 8.76 -18.06
C ASN A 320 -5.99 8.05 -17.17
N GLY A 321 -4.71 8.05 -17.56
CA GLY A 321 -3.67 7.33 -16.82
C GLY A 321 -3.80 5.82 -16.96
N TRP A 322 -3.37 5.10 -15.92
CA TRP A 322 -3.47 3.65 -15.81
C TRP A 322 -4.85 3.25 -15.31
N ASN A 323 -5.48 2.29 -15.98
CA ASN A 323 -6.70 1.65 -15.52
C ASN A 323 -6.47 0.13 -15.49
N CYS A 324 -6.89 -0.50 -14.39
CA CYS A 324 -6.88 -1.95 -14.27
C CYS A 324 -8.26 -2.48 -13.90
N SER A 325 -8.64 -3.61 -14.48
CA SER A 325 -9.88 -4.32 -14.14
C SER A 325 -9.57 -5.77 -13.79
N PRO A 326 -10.16 -6.32 -12.72
CA PRO A 326 -9.87 -7.67 -12.30
C PRO A 326 -10.36 -8.69 -13.33
N LEU A 327 -9.63 -9.78 -13.50
CA LEU A 327 -10.04 -10.88 -14.37
C LEU A 327 -11.12 -11.77 -13.74
N GLN A 328 -11.21 -11.76 -12.41
CA GLN A 328 -12.18 -12.53 -11.64
C GLN A 328 -13.13 -11.59 -10.91
N LYS A 329 -14.40 -11.98 -10.81
CA LYS A 329 -15.43 -11.20 -10.11
C LYS A 329 -15.24 -11.22 -8.59
N THR A 330 -14.74 -12.32 -8.04
CA THR A 330 -14.48 -12.47 -6.60
C THR A 330 -13.05 -12.94 -6.37
N ILE A 331 -12.52 -12.63 -5.19
CA ILE A 331 -11.20 -13.11 -4.76
C ILE A 331 -11.38 -14.31 -3.83
N PRO A 332 -10.74 -15.46 -4.11
CA PRO A 332 -10.83 -16.62 -3.25
C PRO A 332 -10.09 -16.41 -1.91
N PRO A 333 -10.37 -17.23 -0.89
CA PRO A 333 -9.60 -17.23 0.35
C PRO A 333 -8.09 -17.39 0.12
N ALA A 334 -7.32 -16.64 0.90
CA ALA A 334 -5.89 -16.56 0.80
C ALA A 334 -5.17 -17.57 1.71
N PRO A 335 -3.93 -17.96 1.34
CA PRO A 335 -3.07 -18.77 2.19
C PRO A 335 -2.55 -18.01 3.43
N ILE A 336 -2.55 -16.67 3.38
CA ILE A 336 -2.19 -15.79 4.50
C ILE A 336 -3.46 -15.19 5.09
N VAL A 337 -3.60 -15.23 6.42
CA VAL A 337 -4.82 -14.77 7.10
C VAL A 337 -4.49 -13.83 8.25
N VAL A 338 -5.34 -12.82 8.46
CA VAL A 338 -5.31 -11.99 9.67
C VAL A 338 -6.16 -12.68 10.74
N PRO A 339 -5.59 -13.04 11.90
CA PRO A 339 -6.38 -13.59 13.00
C PRO A 339 -7.47 -12.61 13.44
N LEU A 340 -8.70 -13.10 13.61
CA LEU A 340 -9.78 -12.31 14.18
C LEU A 340 -9.61 -12.22 15.70
N ASN A 341 -10.02 -11.10 16.30
CA ASN A 341 -10.15 -11.00 17.75
C ASN A 341 -11.33 -11.90 18.14
N ILE A 342 -11.05 -12.98 18.88
CA ILE A 342 -12.06 -13.85 19.51
C ILE A 342 -12.62 -13.12 20.71
#